data_AF-A0A923TSW1-F1
#
_entry.id   AF-A0A923TSW1-F1
#
_cell.length_a   1.000
_cell.length_b   1.000
_cell.length_c   1.000
_cell.angle_alpha   90.00
_cell.angle_beta   90.00
_cell.angle_gamma   90.00
#
_symmetry.space_group_name_H-M   'P 1'
#
loop_
_entity.id
_entity.type
_entity.pdbx_description
1 polymer ?
#
loop_
_entity_poly.entity_id
_entity_poly.type
_entity_poly.pdbx_seq_one_letter_code
_entity_poly.pdbx_strand_id
1 'polypeptide(L)'
;MFKGIQVKLKTGLAVVLTTATVFTFAQSYNITPNDTFMDLTPFNKLSHFTIQQNNLTNGKLLFNWQQLVLNIPSGWTANLCDNGHCYADFPVKGKMDTVFKSEYGMMSLGIDPGMVSGTALIRYAIWEQSTPENMDTLTWIISSNSATGFTETEPDKSLLIFVDVSGDNIHLLTSLNKGFYCSISDISGKQVYSENFIFSTANISSENFPNGFYNILIMDSNKNIKTKKIMIQH
;
A
#
# COMPACT_ATOMS: atom_id res chain seq x y z
N MET A 1 59.13 4.43 61.69
CA MET A 1 57.73 4.89 61.96
C MET A 1 57.42 5.99 60.96
N PHE A 2 56.81 5.68 59.81
CA PHE A 2 55.35 5.79 59.54
C PHE A 2 54.80 7.18 59.93
N LYS A 3 54.08 7.95 59.11
CA LYS A 3 53.54 7.83 57.74
C LYS A 3 52.89 9.20 57.44
N GLY A 4 52.71 9.58 56.17
CA GLY A 4 51.59 10.47 55.80
C GLY A 4 51.88 11.61 54.83
N ILE A 5 52.26 11.30 53.59
CA ILE A 5 52.08 12.22 52.46
C ILE A 5 50.61 12.14 52.03
N GLN A 6 49.89 13.24 52.13
CA GLN A 6 48.51 13.38 51.65
C GLN A 6 48.54 13.84 50.18
N VAL A 7 48.37 12.90 49.24
CA VAL A 7 48.13 13.22 47.83
C VAL A 7 46.64 13.52 47.67
N LYS A 8 46.29 14.79 47.44
CA LYS A 8 44.93 15.20 47.06
C LYS A 8 44.68 14.78 45.61
N LEU A 9 44.03 13.63 45.42
CA LEU A 9 43.52 13.19 44.14
C LEU A 9 42.27 14.01 43.81
N LYS A 10 42.40 15.01 42.92
CA LYS A 10 41.24 15.68 42.33
C LYS A 10 40.67 14.76 41.25
N THR A 11 39.59 14.06 41.58
CA THR A 11 38.75 13.32 40.64
C THR A 11 38.13 14.30 39.64
N GLY A 12 38.76 14.43 38.47
CA GLY A 12 38.15 15.08 37.32
C GLY A 12 37.12 14.13 36.71
N LEU A 13 35.84 14.49 36.83
CA LEU A 13 34.75 13.79 36.16
C LEU A 13 34.82 14.14 34.67
N ALA A 14 35.37 13.23 33.85
CA ALA A 14 35.33 13.35 32.41
C ALA A 14 33.92 13.00 31.92
N VAL A 15 33.12 14.02 31.60
CA VAL A 15 31.82 13.85 30.93
C VAL A 15 32.10 13.55 29.46
N VAL A 16 32.04 12.28 29.08
CA VAL A 16 32.12 11.83 27.68
C VAL A 16 30.76 12.12 27.04
N LEU A 17 30.69 13.22 26.28
CA LEU A 17 29.52 13.57 25.48
C LEU A 17 29.51 12.69 24.22
N THR A 18 28.90 11.51 24.29
CA THR A 18 28.65 10.69 23.09
C THR A 18 27.50 11.32 22.31
N THR A 19 27.83 12.14 21.31
CA THR A 19 26.85 12.60 20.33
C THR A 19 26.37 11.39 19.53
N ALA A 20 25.15 10.92 19.80
CA ALA A 20 24.49 9.93 18.97
C ALA A 20 24.24 10.55 17.59
N THR A 21 25.07 10.21 16.60
CA THR A 21 24.80 10.52 15.21
C THR A 21 23.61 9.69 14.76
N VAL A 22 22.45 10.34 14.72
CA VAL A 22 21.24 9.77 14.14
C VAL A 22 21.47 9.73 12.63
N PHE A 23 21.69 8.54 12.07
CA PHE A 23 21.73 8.37 10.62
C PHE A 23 20.31 8.53 10.08
N THR A 24 20.01 9.69 9.49
CA THR A 24 18.79 9.87 8.72
C THR A 24 19.01 9.25 7.34
N PHE A 25 18.42 8.08 7.08
CA PHE A 25 18.39 7.51 5.74
C PHE A 25 17.40 8.33 4.90
N ALA A 26 17.91 9.16 4.00
CA ALA A 26 17.08 9.77 2.97
C ALA A 26 16.68 8.69 1.96
N GLN A 27 15.39 8.63 1.58
CA GLN A 27 14.93 7.71 0.54
C GLN A 27 15.68 7.97 -0.77
N SER A 28 16.15 6.92 -1.43
CA SER A 28 16.92 7.00 -2.68
C SER A 28 16.04 7.24 -3.91
N TYR A 29 14.73 7.01 -3.78
CA TYR A 29 13.74 7.24 -4.82
C TYR A 29 12.42 7.72 -4.21
N ASN A 30 11.51 8.20 -5.05
CA ASN A 30 10.10 8.36 -4.69
C ASN A 30 9.21 7.62 -5.69
N ILE A 31 7.96 7.39 -5.29
CA ILE A 31 6.97 6.68 -6.11
C ILE A 31 5.95 7.66 -6.67
N THR A 32 5.66 7.55 -7.97
CA THR A 32 4.63 8.35 -8.65
C THR A 32 3.71 7.48 -9.52
N PRO A 33 2.41 7.80 -9.63
CA PRO A 33 1.71 8.89 -8.95
C PRO A 33 1.49 8.64 -7.45
N ASN A 34 1.42 7.37 -7.04
CA ASN A 34 1.38 6.91 -5.66
C ASN A 34 1.79 5.43 -5.62
N ASP A 35 2.06 4.89 -4.43
CA ASP A 35 2.37 3.48 -4.19
C ASP A 35 1.16 2.55 -4.43
N THR A 36 -0.03 3.13 -4.45
CA THR A 36 -1.31 2.45 -4.66
C THR A 36 -2.06 3.11 -5.82
N PHE A 37 -2.29 2.34 -6.87
CA PHE A 37 -3.04 2.72 -8.06
C PHE A 37 -4.43 2.07 -8.03
N MET A 38 -5.48 2.89 -8.01
CA MET A 38 -6.87 2.45 -8.01
C MET A 38 -7.60 3.03 -9.20
N ASP A 39 -8.19 2.17 -10.05
CA ASP A 39 -8.91 2.64 -11.23
C ASP A 39 -9.97 1.64 -11.73
N LEU A 40 -10.78 2.11 -12.67
CA LEU A 40 -11.70 1.30 -13.46
C LEU A 40 -11.09 0.96 -14.81
N THR A 41 -11.30 -0.28 -15.24
CA THR A 41 -10.97 -0.74 -16.59
C THR A 41 -12.23 -1.21 -17.31
N PRO A 42 -12.45 -0.78 -18.56
CA PRO A 42 -13.60 -1.24 -19.34
C PRO A 42 -13.46 -2.70 -19.78
N PHE A 43 -14.59 -3.35 -20.04
CA PHE A 43 -14.63 -4.71 -20.60
C PHE A 43 -13.95 -4.80 -21.98
N ASN A 44 -13.37 -5.97 -22.24
CA ASN A 44 -12.71 -6.36 -23.49
C ASN A 44 -11.72 -5.31 -24.00
N LYS A 45 -10.98 -4.69 -23.07
CA LYS A 45 -10.00 -3.67 -23.40
C LYS A 45 -8.83 -3.74 -22.43
N LEU A 46 -7.69 -4.13 -22.99
CA LEU A 46 -6.40 -4.02 -22.31
C LEU A 46 -6.14 -2.57 -21.88
N SER A 47 -5.94 -2.39 -20.58
CA SER A 47 -5.61 -1.13 -19.94
C SER A 47 -4.27 -1.24 -19.24
N HIS A 48 -3.49 -0.17 -19.21
CA HIS A 48 -2.16 -0.14 -18.59
C HIS A 48 -2.13 0.82 -17.41
N PHE A 49 -1.62 0.35 -16.29
CA PHE A 49 -1.53 1.09 -15.04
C PHE A 49 -0.07 1.09 -14.55
N THR A 50 0.59 2.24 -14.66
CA THR A 50 2.04 2.36 -14.40
C THR A 50 2.29 3.09 -13.09
N ILE A 51 3.18 2.52 -12.29
CA ILE A 51 3.76 3.16 -11.11
C ILE A 51 5.27 3.31 -11.35
N GLN A 52 5.78 4.53 -11.20
CA GLN A 52 7.16 4.92 -11.45
C GLN A 52 7.94 5.05 -10.14
N GLN A 53 9.23 4.73 -10.19
CA GLN A 53 10.20 4.91 -9.12
C GLN A 53 11.25 5.94 -9.59
N ASN A 54 11.09 7.21 -9.22
CA ASN A 54 11.99 8.27 -9.71
C ASN A 54 13.25 8.30 -8.87
N ASN A 55 14.41 8.23 -9.54
CA ASN A 55 15.70 8.25 -8.87
C ASN A 55 16.04 9.66 -8.34
N LEU A 56 16.13 9.79 -7.02
CA LEU A 56 16.47 11.04 -6.33
C LEU A 56 17.97 11.18 -6.06
N THR A 57 18.75 10.14 -6.33
CA THR A 57 20.20 10.14 -6.06
C THR A 57 20.99 10.79 -7.19
N ASN A 58 22.27 11.06 -6.92
CA ASN A 58 23.23 11.42 -7.96
C ASN A 58 23.82 10.20 -8.69
N GLY A 59 23.44 8.98 -8.28
CA GLY A 59 23.94 7.72 -8.82
C GLY A 59 22.90 6.99 -9.65
N LYS A 60 23.18 5.72 -9.91
CA LYS A 60 22.24 4.79 -10.53
C LYS A 60 21.57 3.95 -9.45
N LEU A 61 20.33 3.54 -9.68
CA LEU A 61 19.60 2.62 -8.82
C LEU A 61 19.39 1.29 -9.53
N LEU A 62 19.39 0.22 -8.74
CA LEU A 62 19.01 -1.13 -9.17
C LEU A 62 17.91 -1.60 -8.23
N PHE A 63 16.74 -1.89 -8.78
CA PHE A 63 15.59 -2.32 -7.98
C PHE A 63 15.43 -3.83 -8.03
N ASN A 64 15.09 -4.41 -6.88
CA ASN A 64 14.55 -5.75 -6.79
C ASN A 64 13.09 -5.66 -6.39
N TRP A 65 12.31 -6.66 -6.77
CA TRP A 65 10.90 -6.73 -6.42
C TRP A 65 10.46 -8.16 -6.15
N GLN A 66 9.40 -8.31 -5.35
CA GLN A 66 8.82 -9.60 -4.97
C GLN A 66 7.29 -9.51 -4.87
N GLN A 67 6.60 -10.50 -5.41
CA GLN A 67 5.15 -10.62 -5.33
C GLN A 67 4.73 -10.87 -3.88
N LEU A 68 3.74 -10.10 -3.42
CA LEU A 68 3.11 -10.25 -2.12
C LEU A 68 1.67 -10.79 -2.25
N VAL A 69 0.90 -10.21 -3.18
CA VAL A 69 -0.49 -10.59 -3.42
C VAL A 69 -0.73 -10.67 -4.92
N LEU A 70 -1.40 -11.75 -5.35
CA LEU A 70 -1.91 -11.91 -6.70
C LEU A 70 -3.31 -12.49 -6.61
N ASN A 71 -4.31 -11.64 -6.83
CA ASN A 71 -5.70 -12.03 -6.91
C ASN A 71 -6.31 -11.39 -8.16
N ILE A 72 -6.56 -12.21 -9.17
CA ILE A 72 -7.11 -11.79 -10.46
C ILE A 72 -8.39 -12.60 -10.69
N PRO A 73 -9.54 -11.97 -10.97
CA PRO A 73 -10.76 -12.70 -11.26
C PRO A 73 -10.59 -13.68 -12.42
N SER A 74 -11.19 -14.87 -12.29
CA SER A 74 -11.17 -15.86 -13.36
C SER A 74 -11.78 -15.28 -14.65
N GLY A 75 -11.07 -15.43 -15.77
CA GLY A 75 -11.48 -14.90 -17.07
C GLY A 75 -10.85 -13.56 -17.44
N TRP A 76 -10.16 -12.90 -16.51
CA TRP A 76 -9.32 -11.75 -16.82
C TRP A 76 -7.98 -12.22 -17.39
N THR A 77 -7.42 -11.44 -18.31
CA THR A 77 -6.02 -11.60 -18.75
C THR A 77 -5.21 -10.43 -18.24
N ALA A 78 -3.98 -10.68 -17.81
CA ALA A 78 -3.12 -9.64 -17.27
C ALA A 78 -1.66 -10.01 -17.41
N ASN A 79 -0.81 -8.99 -17.49
CA ASN A 79 0.62 -9.12 -17.63
C ASN A 79 1.34 -8.03 -16.81
N LEU A 80 2.58 -8.28 -16.43
CA LEU A 80 3.40 -7.34 -15.68
C LEU A 80 4.61 -6.92 -16.52
N CYS A 81 4.90 -5.63 -16.56
CA CYS A 81 6.19 -5.13 -17.02
C CYS A 81 6.93 -4.46 -15.86
N ASP A 82 8.23 -4.68 -15.79
CA ASP A 82 9.15 -3.90 -14.97
C ASP A 82 10.04 -3.04 -15.88
N ASN A 83 10.94 -2.26 -15.29
CA ASN A 83 11.92 -1.50 -16.03
C ASN A 83 12.88 -2.47 -16.75
N GLY A 84 12.71 -2.65 -18.05
CA GLY A 84 13.56 -3.49 -18.89
C GLY A 84 12.89 -4.77 -19.41
N HIS A 85 11.81 -5.24 -18.77
CA HIS A 85 11.18 -6.50 -19.18
C HIS A 85 9.64 -6.50 -19.07
N CYS A 86 8.97 -7.12 -20.04
CA CYS A 86 7.55 -7.42 -19.98
C CYS A 86 7.33 -8.93 -19.91
N TYR A 87 6.76 -9.38 -18.80
CA TYR A 87 6.45 -10.78 -18.53
C TYR A 87 5.05 -11.09 -19.06
N ALA A 88 4.88 -12.28 -19.64
CA ALA A 88 3.56 -12.78 -20.05
C ALA A 88 2.69 -13.19 -18.85
N ASP A 89 3.33 -13.52 -17.73
CA ASP A 89 2.71 -13.94 -16.47
C ASP A 89 3.12 -13.00 -15.31
N PHE A 90 2.83 -13.40 -14.07
CA PHE A 90 3.24 -12.71 -12.84
C PHE A 90 4.39 -13.47 -12.15
N PRO A 91 5.65 -13.04 -12.32
CA PRO A 91 6.74 -13.70 -11.63
C PRO A 91 6.70 -13.40 -10.14
N VAL A 92 7.21 -14.33 -9.34
CA VAL A 92 7.23 -14.20 -7.87
C VAL A 92 8.29 -13.19 -7.41
N LYS A 93 9.35 -12.97 -8.19
CA LYS A 93 10.40 -11.99 -7.92
C LYS A 93 11.15 -11.63 -9.19
N GLY A 94 11.82 -10.48 -9.18
CA GLY A 94 12.63 -10.05 -10.29
C GLY A 94 13.55 -8.89 -9.94
N LYS A 95 14.25 -8.43 -10.96
CA LYS A 95 15.24 -7.36 -10.88
C LYS A 95 15.01 -6.45 -12.08
N MET A 96 14.96 -5.16 -11.83
CA MET A 96 14.85 -4.15 -12.87
C MET A 96 16.20 -3.87 -13.52
N ASP A 97 16.15 -3.40 -14.77
CA ASP A 97 17.25 -2.71 -15.40
C ASP A 97 17.61 -1.43 -14.63
N THR A 98 18.84 -0.99 -14.86
CA THR A 98 19.42 0.19 -14.20
C THR A 98 18.58 1.43 -14.46
N VAL A 99 18.29 2.17 -13.40
CA VAL A 99 17.67 3.51 -13.47
C VAL A 99 18.77 4.55 -13.26
N PHE A 100 19.07 5.34 -14.28
CA PHE A 100 20.12 6.36 -14.16
C PHE A 100 19.64 7.59 -13.38
N LYS A 101 20.58 8.48 -13.08
CA LYS A 101 20.31 9.74 -12.40
C LYS A 101 19.21 10.52 -13.14
N SER A 102 18.23 11.01 -12.38
CA SER A 102 17.10 11.81 -12.89
C SER A 102 16.20 11.07 -13.90
N GLU A 103 16.33 9.76 -14.01
CA GLU A 103 15.38 8.89 -14.69
C GLU A 103 14.46 8.20 -13.69
N TYR A 104 13.51 7.42 -14.20
CA TYR A 104 12.62 6.60 -13.39
C TYR A 104 12.65 5.14 -13.83
N GLY A 105 12.58 4.25 -12.86
CA GLY A 105 12.14 2.88 -13.09
C GLY A 105 10.63 2.86 -13.18
N MET A 106 10.06 1.79 -13.73
CA MET A 106 8.62 1.61 -13.77
C MET A 106 8.24 0.17 -13.50
N MET A 107 7.05 0.01 -12.98
CA MET A 107 6.33 -1.25 -13.01
C MET A 107 4.92 -0.97 -13.54
N SER A 108 4.49 -1.72 -14.54
CA SER A 108 3.23 -1.48 -15.26
C SER A 108 2.41 -2.75 -15.32
N LEU A 109 1.16 -2.65 -14.89
CA LEU A 109 0.16 -3.70 -15.02
C LEU A 109 -0.61 -3.49 -16.31
N GLY A 110 -0.53 -4.44 -17.25
CA GLY A 110 -1.51 -4.58 -18.33
C GLY A 110 -2.61 -5.53 -17.89
N ILE A 111 -3.88 -5.14 -18.05
CA ILE A 111 -5.02 -5.94 -17.60
C ILE A 111 -6.24 -5.75 -18.50
N ASP A 112 -6.89 -6.85 -18.86
CA ASP A 112 -8.14 -6.91 -19.62
C ASP A 112 -9.14 -7.81 -18.88
N PRO A 113 -10.27 -7.25 -18.40
CA PRO A 113 -11.33 -8.00 -17.73
C PRO A 113 -12.07 -9.02 -18.60
N GLY A 114 -11.91 -8.96 -19.92
CA GLY A 114 -12.84 -9.59 -20.84
C GLY A 114 -14.26 -9.08 -20.60
N MET A 115 -15.23 -9.98 -20.46
CA MET A 115 -16.62 -9.65 -20.13
C MET A 115 -17.00 -9.94 -18.68
N VAL A 116 -16.00 -10.16 -17.81
CA VAL A 116 -16.23 -10.57 -16.42
C VAL A 116 -16.10 -9.37 -15.49
N SER A 117 -17.18 -9.03 -14.77
CA SER A 117 -17.10 -8.05 -13.69
C SER A 117 -16.28 -8.58 -12.52
N GLY A 118 -15.50 -7.72 -11.88
CA GLY A 118 -14.70 -8.11 -10.72
C GLY A 118 -13.71 -7.02 -10.32
N THR A 119 -12.90 -7.35 -9.32
CA THR A 119 -11.80 -6.51 -8.87
C THR A 119 -10.53 -7.35 -8.74
N ALA A 120 -9.48 -6.95 -9.44
CA ALA A 120 -8.15 -7.49 -9.28
C ALA A 120 -7.39 -6.74 -8.18
N LEU A 121 -6.66 -7.47 -7.36
CA LEU A 121 -5.74 -6.96 -6.36
C LEU A 121 -4.36 -7.60 -6.59
N ILE A 122 -3.41 -6.78 -7.04
CA ILE A 122 -2.03 -7.17 -7.26
C ILE A 122 -1.14 -6.31 -6.38
N ARG A 123 -0.22 -6.93 -5.63
CA ARG A 123 0.72 -6.21 -4.77
C ARG A 123 2.12 -6.80 -4.85
N TYR A 124 3.10 -5.93 -5.01
CA TYR A 124 4.52 -6.26 -5.00
C TYR A 124 5.26 -5.42 -3.98
N ALA A 125 6.25 -6.02 -3.33
CA ALA A 125 7.31 -5.31 -2.64
C ALA A 125 8.36 -4.86 -3.66
N ILE A 126 8.92 -3.67 -3.47
CA ILE A 126 10.04 -3.14 -4.24
C ILE A 126 11.05 -2.48 -3.31
N TRP A 127 12.34 -2.64 -3.61
CA TRP A 127 13.41 -2.00 -2.85
C TRP A 127 14.63 -1.78 -3.72
N GLU A 128 15.41 -0.77 -3.36
CA GLU A 128 16.71 -0.52 -3.95
C GLU A 128 17.74 -1.53 -3.40
N GLN A 129 18.57 -2.11 -4.26
CA GLN A 129 19.43 -3.23 -3.93
C GLN A 129 20.44 -2.95 -2.80
N SER A 130 20.95 -1.72 -2.70
CA SER A 130 21.90 -1.33 -1.65
C SER A 130 21.24 -1.00 -0.31
N THR A 131 19.91 -0.85 -0.28
CA THR A 131 19.12 -0.52 0.92
C THR A 131 17.87 -1.40 1.04
N PRO A 132 18.03 -2.74 1.12
CA PRO A 132 16.90 -3.69 1.12
C PRO A 132 15.95 -3.58 2.33
N GLU A 133 16.38 -2.92 3.40
CA GLU A 133 15.55 -2.58 4.55
C GLU A 133 14.52 -1.49 4.26
N ASN A 134 14.74 -0.66 3.23
CA ASN A 134 13.83 0.40 2.81
C ASN A 134 12.94 -0.11 1.68
N MET A 135 11.96 -0.93 2.04
CA MET A 135 11.05 -1.58 1.10
C MET A 135 9.74 -0.82 1.02
N ASP A 136 9.30 -0.54 -0.21
CA ASP A 136 7.99 0.00 -0.50
C ASP A 136 7.07 -1.07 -1.10
N THR A 137 5.78 -0.75 -1.23
CA THR A 137 4.83 -1.61 -1.93
C THR A 137 4.19 -0.92 -3.12
N LEU A 138 4.10 -1.64 -4.23
CA LEU A 138 3.36 -1.23 -5.42
C LEU A 138 2.06 -2.03 -5.47
N THR A 139 0.93 -1.34 -5.38
CA THR A 139 -0.41 -1.96 -5.29
C THR A 139 -1.28 -1.50 -6.46
N TRP A 140 -1.87 -2.44 -7.17
CA TRP A 140 -2.91 -2.19 -8.17
C TRP A 140 -4.23 -2.77 -7.70
N ILE A 141 -5.26 -1.93 -7.74
CA ILE A 141 -6.63 -2.31 -7.43
C ILE A 141 -7.52 -1.87 -8.58
N ILE A 142 -7.78 -2.82 -9.47
CA ILE A 142 -8.41 -2.53 -10.75
C ILE A 142 -9.76 -3.21 -10.78
N SER A 143 -10.82 -2.41 -10.93
CA SER A 143 -12.19 -2.94 -10.98
C SER A 143 -12.78 -2.80 -12.37
N SER A 144 -13.67 -3.73 -12.72
CA SER A 144 -14.48 -3.64 -13.93
C SER A 144 -15.94 -3.95 -13.61
N ASN A 145 -16.83 -3.05 -14.01
CA ASN A 145 -18.27 -3.14 -13.82
C ASN A 145 -18.99 -3.17 -15.17
N SER A 146 -20.17 -3.81 -15.24
CA SER A 146 -20.86 -3.95 -16.53
C SER A 146 -21.28 -2.60 -17.10
N ALA A 147 -20.93 -2.39 -18.36
CA ALA A 147 -21.50 -1.31 -19.15
C ALA A 147 -22.86 -1.78 -19.70
N THR A 148 -23.93 -1.13 -19.22
CA THR A 148 -25.33 -1.11 -19.72
C THR A 148 -26.35 -2.11 -19.16
N GLY A 149 -27.47 -1.55 -18.65
CA GLY A 149 -28.84 -2.00 -18.95
C GLY A 149 -29.48 -3.12 -18.13
N PHE A 150 -30.26 -2.72 -17.11
CA PHE A 150 -31.34 -3.45 -16.44
C PHE A 150 -31.02 -4.71 -15.60
N THR A 151 -31.79 -4.79 -14.52
CA THR A 151 -31.72 -5.64 -13.32
C THR A 151 -31.81 -7.14 -13.58
N GLU A 152 -30.89 -7.92 -13.00
CA GLU A 152 -31.28 -9.15 -12.29
C GLU A 152 -30.23 -9.60 -11.25
N THR A 153 -30.70 -9.69 -10.01
CA THR A 153 -30.20 -10.37 -8.80
C THR A 153 -28.69 -10.53 -8.57
N GLU A 154 -28.17 -9.58 -7.78
CA GLU A 154 -26.83 -9.47 -7.18
C GLU A 154 -26.23 -10.78 -6.62
N PRO A 155 -25.15 -11.31 -7.22
CA PRO A 155 -24.21 -12.15 -6.52
C PRO A 155 -23.17 -11.24 -5.83
N ASP A 156 -23.33 -11.10 -4.52
CA ASP A 156 -22.36 -10.61 -3.54
C ASP A 156 -21.54 -9.34 -3.92
N LYS A 157 -22.13 -8.17 -3.62
CA LYS A 157 -21.49 -6.85 -3.67
C LYS A 157 -20.06 -6.88 -3.09
N SER A 158 -19.04 -6.93 -3.94
CA SER A 158 -17.64 -7.04 -3.51
C SER A 158 -17.27 -5.84 -2.63
N LEU A 159 -17.12 -6.06 -1.32
CA LEU A 159 -16.61 -5.08 -0.37
C LEU A 159 -15.16 -5.48 -0.06
N LEU A 160 -14.21 -4.69 -0.54
CA LEU A 160 -12.81 -4.82 -0.19
C LEU A 160 -12.45 -3.71 0.80
N ILE A 161 -11.84 -4.11 1.90
CA ILE A 161 -11.32 -3.21 2.93
C ILE A 161 -9.92 -3.68 3.29
N PHE A 162 -8.95 -2.79 3.28
CA PHE A 162 -7.56 -3.06 3.65
C PHE A 162 -6.91 -1.80 4.22
N VAL A 163 -5.80 -1.99 4.92
CA VAL A 163 -4.97 -0.91 5.48
C VAL A 163 -3.72 -0.80 4.63
N ASP A 164 -3.20 0.42 4.45
CA ASP A 164 -1.87 0.65 3.88
C ASP A 164 -0.76 0.07 4.76
N VAL A 165 0.49 0.17 4.28
CA VAL A 165 1.65 -0.43 4.97
C VAL A 165 2.01 0.33 6.24
N SER A 166 1.81 1.65 6.27
CA SER A 166 2.07 2.47 7.45
C SER A 166 0.99 2.39 8.52
N GLY A 167 -0.15 1.76 8.22
CA GLY A 167 -1.27 1.70 9.15
C GLY A 167 -2.09 3.00 9.21
N ASP A 168 -1.76 4.00 8.40
CA ASP A 168 -2.29 5.36 8.48
C ASP A 168 -3.53 5.57 7.64
N ASN A 169 -3.81 4.68 6.69
CA ASN A 169 -4.97 4.78 5.82
C ASN A 169 -5.71 3.46 5.68
N ILE A 170 -7.03 3.53 5.87
CA ILE A 170 -7.97 2.46 5.58
C ILE A 170 -8.63 2.76 4.25
N HIS A 171 -8.46 1.84 3.31
CA HIS A 171 -9.05 1.90 1.98
C HIS A 171 -10.30 1.04 1.89
N LEU A 172 -11.38 1.64 1.41
CA LEU A 172 -12.67 1.01 1.21
C LEU A 172 -13.01 1.02 -0.28
N LEU A 173 -13.39 -0.14 -0.80
CA LEU A 173 -13.86 -0.33 -2.17
C LEU A 173 -15.15 -1.13 -2.12
N THR A 174 -16.18 -0.62 -2.77
CA THR A 174 -17.47 -1.30 -2.82
C THR A 174 -18.08 -1.17 -4.20
N SER A 175 -18.83 -2.19 -4.63
CA SER A 175 -19.68 -2.09 -5.82
C SER A 175 -20.93 -1.21 -5.62
N LEU A 176 -21.13 -0.63 -4.43
CA LEU A 176 -22.27 0.24 -4.12
C LEU A 176 -22.19 1.56 -4.91
N ASN A 177 -23.18 1.77 -5.78
CA ASN A 177 -23.30 2.95 -6.65
C ASN A 177 -24.22 4.06 -6.11
N LYS A 178 -24.86 3.84 -4.95
CA LYS A 178 -25.81 4.78 -4.31
C LYS A 178 -25.27 5.37 -3.00
N GLY A 179 -23.95 5.34 -2.82
CA GLY A 179 -23.31 5.67 -1.56
C GLY A 179 -23.54 4.62 -0.47
N PHE A 180 -22.82 4.77 0.63
CA PHE A 180 -22.86 3.88 1.78
C PHE A 180 -22.47 4.61 3.06
N TYR A 181 -23.02 4.15 4.18
CA TYR A 181 -22.57 4.55 5.50
C TYR A 181 -21.46 3.63 5.98
N CYS A 182 -20.38 4.21 6.50
CA CYS A 182 -19.30 3.50 7.14
C CYS A 182 -19.25 3.86 8.63
N SER A 183 -19.05 2.85 9.48
CA SER A 183 -18.73 3.03 10.90
C SER A 183 -17.58 2.12 11.28
N ILE A 184 -16.63 2.65 12.04
CA ILE A 184 -15.48 1.91 12.56
C ILE A 184 -15.57 1.93 14.07
N SER A 185 -15.43 0.76 14.68
CA SER A 185 -15.44 0.56 16.11
C SER A 185 -14.23 -0.22 16.58
N ASP A 186 -13.75 0.09 17.79
CA ASP A 186 -12.71 -0.70 18.44
C ASP A 186 -13.24 -2.07 18.92
N ILE A 187 -12.37 -2.89 19.51
CA ILE A 187 -12.75 -4.21 20.04
C ILE A 187 -13.78 -4.17 21.18
N SER A 188 -13.94 -3.02 21.84
CA SER A 188 -14.96 -2.83 22.89
C SER A 188 -16.33 -2.43 22.31
N GLY A 189 -16.40 -2.20 21.00
CA GLY A 189 -17.60 -1.73 20.30
C GLY A 189 -17.78 -0.21 20.36
N LYS A 190 -16.80 0.53 20.89
CA LYS A 190 -16.84 1.99 20.88
C LYS A 190 -16.60 2.48 19.46
N GLN A 191 -17.53 3.26 18.92
CA GLN A 191 -17.36 3.89 17.62
C GLN A 191 -16.24 4.94 17.68
N VAL A 192 -15.25 4.78 16.81
CA VAL A 192 -14.10 5.70 16.67
C VAL A 192 -14.21 6.56 15.42
N TYR A 193 -14.98 6.13 14.42
CA TYR A 193 -15.21 6.87 13.19
C TYR A 193 -16.57 6.53 12.58
N SER A 194 -17.19 7.49 11.91
CA SER A 194 -18.33 7.22 11.03
C SER A 194 -18.55 8.32 9.99
N GLU A 195 -18.88 7.93 8.77
CA GLU A 195 -19.15 8.86 7.68
C GLU A 195 -20.08 8.27 6.62
N ASN A 196 -20.76 9.13 5.86
CA ASN A 196 -21.52 8.73 4.68
C ASN A 196 -20.70 9.05 3.43
N PHE A 197 -20.47 8.04 2.60
CA PHE A 197 -19.78 8.18 1.32
C PHE A 197 -20.79 8.17 0.19
N ILE A 198 -20.58 9.05 -0.79
CA ILE A 198 -21.40 9.12 -2.00
C ILE A 198 -20.77 8.28 -3.12
N PHE A 199 -19.45 8.09 -3.06
CA PHE A 199 -18.67 7.35 -4.05
C PHE A 199 -18.51 5.88 -3.65
N SER A 200 -18.14 5.04 -4.62
CA SER A 200 -17.84 3.61 -4.44
C SER A 200 -16.47 3.33 -3.80
N THR A 201 -15.69 4.39 -3.57
CA THR A 201 -14.37 4.33 -2.94
C THR A 201 -14.29 5.34 -1.81
N ALA A 202 -13.55 4.98 -0.76
CA ALA A 202 -13.26 5.88 0.35
C ALA A 202 -11.88 5.61 0.92
N ASN A 203 -11.22 6.70 1.34
CA ASN A 203 -9.99 6.66 2.10
C ASN A 203 -10.24 7.29 3.47
N ILE A 204 -9.90 6.58 4.53
CA ILE A 204 -10.11 7.00 5.91
C ILE A 204 -8.75 7.04 6.60
N SER A 205 -8.34 8.21 7.07
CA SER A 205 -7.14 8.32 7.89
C SER A 205 -7.33 7.61 9.23
N SER A 206 -6.42 6.70 9.53
CA SER A 206 -6.27 5.97 10.78
C SER A 206 -5.03 6.37 11.58
N GLU A 207 -4.33 7.46 11.21
CA GLU A 207 -3.17 7.99 11.95
C GLU A 207 -3.43 8.19 13.45
N ASN A 208 -4.68 8.50 13.81
CA ASN A 208 -5.09 8.73 15.20
C ASN A 208 -5.71 7.50 15.86
N PHE A 209 -5.72 6.35 15.20
CA PHE A 209 -6.31 5.12 15.72
C PHE A 209 -5.21 4.33 16.42
N PRO A 210 -5.36 3.97 17.70
CA PRO A 210 -4.37 3.14 18.38
C PRO A 210 -4.14 1.79 17.66
N ASN A 211 -2.91 1.26 17.73
CA ASN A 211 -2.61 -0.08 17.23
C ASN A 211 -3.57 -1.12 17.83
N GLY A 212 -4.20 -1.94 17.00
CA GLY A 212 -5.20 -2.90 17.45
C GLY A 212 -6.15 -3.40 16.38
N PHE A 213 -7.16 -4.15 16.82
CA PHE A 213 -8.20 -4.66 15.93
C PHE A 213 -9.42 -3.73 15.91
N TYR A 214 -10.01 -3.59 14.74
CA TYR A 214 -11.20 -2.78 14.52
C TYR A 214 -12.25 -3.55 13.74
N ASN A 215 -13.51 -3.26 14.03
CA ASN A 215 -14.65 -3.74 13.26
C ASN A 215 -15.17 -2.58 12.40
N ILE A 216 -15.23 -2.83 11.11
CA ILE A 216 -15.78 -1.91 10.12
C ILE A 216 -17.15 -2.43 9.72
N LEU A 217 -18.14 -1.56 9.83
CA LEU A 217 -19.51 -1.78 9.40
C LEU A 217 -19.80 -0.88 8.21
N ILE A 218 -20.27 -1.48 7.12
CA ILE A 218 -20.76 -0.80 5.94
C ILE A 218 -22.25 -1.06 5.80
N MET A 219 -23.04 0.00 5.71
CA MET A 219 -24.48 -0.08 5.48
C MET A 219 -24.82 0.59 4.16
N ASP A 220 -25.47 -0.15 3.26
CA ASP A 220 -25.96 0.40 2.00
C ASP A 220 -27.30 1.14 2.16
N SER A 221 -27.73 1.82 1.11
CA SER A 221 -29.02 2.54 1.08
C SER A 221 -30.25 1.63 1.27
N ASN A 222 -30.11 0.33 1.05
CA ASN A 222 -31.15 -0.67 1.30
C ASN A 222 -31.04 -1.28 2.71
N LYS A 223 -30.18 -0.72 3.58
CA LYS A 223 -29.87 -1.20 4.93
C LYS A 223 -29.24 -2.59 4.98
N ASN A 224 -28.65 -3.07 3.88
CA ASN A 224 -27.82 -4.26 3.94
C ASN A 224 -26.54 -3.91 4.69
N ILE A 225 -26.19 -4.73 5.67
CA ILE A 225 -25.02 -4.53 6.54
C ILE A 225 -23.95 -5.54 6.16
N LYS A 226 -22.73 -5.05 5.93
CA LYS A 226 -21.52 -5.87 5.83
C LYS A 226 -20.57 -5.47 6.95
N THR A 227 -19.91 -6.46 7.53
CA THR A 227 -18.92 -6.24 8.59
C THR A 227 -17.59 -6.88 8.23
N LYS A 228 -16.49 -6.20 8.51
CA LYS A 228 -15.14 -6.74 8.34
C LYS A 228 -14.25 -6.35 9.52
N LYS A 229 -13.42 -7.28 9.96
CA LYS A 229 -12.38 -7.04 10.97
C LYS A 229 -11.08 -6.70 10.28
N ILE A 230 -10.39 -5.66 10.75
CA ILE A 230 -9.06 -5.25 10.29
C ILE A 230 -8.11 -5.11 11.47
N MET A 231 -6.80 -5.13 11.19
CA MET A 231 -5.74 -4.81 12.15
C MET A 231 -5.06 -3.53 11.66
N ILE A 232 -4.84 -2.59 12.58
CA ILE A 232 -4.08 -1.35 12.36
C ILE A 232 -2.78 -1.45 13.16
N GLN A 233 -1.67 -1.19 12.50
CA GLN A 233 -0.34 -1.21 13.08
C GLN A 233 0.53 -0.14 12.40
N HIS A 234 0.86 0.92 13.14
CA HIS A 234 1.91 1.89 12.81
C HIS A 234 3.29 1.37 13.21
#